data_AF-A0A6N2VFM9-F1
#
_entry.id   AF-A0A6N2VFM9-F1
#
_cell.length_a   1.000
_cell.length_b   1.000
_cell.length_c   1.000
_cell.angle_alpha   90.00
_cell.angle_beta   90.00
_cell.angle_gamma   90.00
#
_symmetry.space_group_name_H-M   'P 1'
#
loop_
_entity.id
_entity.type
_entity.pdbx_description
1 polymer ?
#
loop_
_entity_poly.entity_id
_entity_poly.type
_entity_poly.pdbx_seq_one_letter_code
_entity_poly.pdbx_strand_id
1 'polypeptide(L)'
;MTEGKCNIIHQILEEYNIQSAEDIQYALKDLLGGTIKKMMEAEMEEHLGYEKSERSDSDDYRNGYKRKRVNSRYDSMEIEVPQDRNQPLNLR
;
A
#
# COMPACT_ATOMS: atom_id res chain seq x y z
N MET A 1 14.32 18.56 -13.50
CA MET A 1 14.12 17.19 -12.99
C MET A 1 15.38 16.78 -12.25
N THR A 2 15.27 16.11 -11.10
CA THR A 2 16.46 15.58 -10.41
C THR A 2 16.78 14.19 -10.96
N GLU A 3 18.04 13.77 -10.87
CA GLU A 3 18.49 12.44 -11.30
C GLU A 3 17.68 11.33 -10.61
N GLY A 4 17.42 11.47 -9.30
CA GLY A 4 16.57 10.53 -8.57
C GLY A 4 15.14 10.44 -9.14
N LYS A 5 14.55 11.54 -9.60
CA LYS A 5 13.24 11.52 -10.26
C LYS A 5 13.31 10.83 -11.63
N CYS A 6 14.38 11.02 -12.40
CA CYS A 6 14.60 10.30 -13.65
C CYS A 6 14.65 8.78 -13.43
N ASN A 7 15.40 8.34 -12.42
CA ASN A 7 15.58 6.91 -12.12
C ASN A 7 14.26 6.25 -11.72
N ILE A 8 13.44 6.92 -10.90
CA ILE A 8 12.11 6.41 -10.53
C ILE A 8 11.21 6.30 -11.77
N ILE A 9 11.22 7.30 -12.66
CA ILE A 9 10.43 7.25 -13.90
C ILE A 9 10.88 6.07 -14.76
N HIS A 10 12.18 5.84 -14.93
CA HIS A 10 12.69 4.69 -15.69
C HIS A 10 12.24 3.36 -15.10
N GLN A 11 12.34 3.20 -13.78
CA GLN A 11 11.88 1.98 -13.10
C GLN A 11 10.39 1.72 -13.31
N ILE A 12 9.55 2.76 -13.22
CA ILE A 12 8.10 2.61 -13.44
C ILE A 12 7.79 2.21 -14.89
N LEU A 13 8.48 2.81 -15.87
CA LEU A 13 8.29 2.50 -17.29
C LEU A 13 8.66 1.04 -17.61
N GLU A 14 9.75 0.53 -17.03
CA GLU A 14 10.22 -0.84 -17.25
C GLU A 14 9.35 -1.88 -16.51
N GLU A 15 9.09 -1.68 -15.21
CA GLU A 15 8.38 -2.64 -14.37
C GLU A 15 6.94 -2.88 -14.84
N TYR A 16 6.24 -1.80 -15.25
CA TYR A 16 4.87 -1.88 -15.75
C TYR A 16 4.80 -2.09 -17.26
N ASN A 17 5.94 -2.21 -17.96
CA ASN A 17 6.02 -2.34 -19.43
C ASN A 17 5.08 -1.33 -20.14
N ILE A 18 5.25 -0.04 -19.83
CA ILE A 18 4.35 1.02 -20.28
C ILE A 18 4.54 1.28 -21.78
N GLN A 19 3.46 1.17 -22.56
CA GLN A 19 3.48 1.40 -24.01
C GLN A 19 2.55 2.54 -24.44
N SER A 20 1.62 2.95 -23.59
CA SER A 20 0.61 3.95 -23.88
C SER A 20 0.34 4.88 -22.69
N ALA A 21 -0.37 5.98 -22.95
CA ALA A 21 -0.81 6.89 -21.89
C ALA A 21 -1.82 6.23 -20.93
N GLU A 22 -2.56 5.21 -21.39
CA GLU A 22 -3.49 4.46 -20.55
C GLU A 22 -2.72 3.54 -19.57
N ASP A 23 -1.64 2.89 -20.02
CA ASP A 23 -0.78 2.08 -19.17
C ASP A 23 -0.17 2.89 -18.02
N ILE A 24 0.16 4.16 -18.28
CA ILE A 24 0.63 5.10 -17.24
C ILE A 24 -0.44 5.29 -16.16
N GLN A 25 -1.72 5.42 -16.53
CA GLN A 25 -2.80 5.60 -15.56
C GLN A 25 -2.97 4.35 -14.69
N TYR A 26 -2.93 3.15 -15.28
CA TYR A 26 -2.97 1.90 -14.54
C TYR A 26 -1.78 1.77 -13.58
N ALA A 27 -0.55 2.05 -14.05
CA ALA A 27 0.65 1.99 -13.23
C ALA A 27 0.58 2.96 -12.04
N LEU A 28 0.13 4.20 -12.26
CA LEU A 28 -0.03 5.19 -11.18
C LEU A 28 -1.11 4.80 -10.17
N LYS A 29 -2.22 4.22 -10.65
CA LYS A 29 -3.31 3.73 -9.80
C LYS A 29 -2.84 2.57 -8.91
N ASP A 30 -2.13 1.61 -9.49
CA ASP A 30 -1.57 0.46 -8.76
C ASP A 30 -0.49 0.89 -7.76
N LEU A 31 0.46 1.74 -8.19
CA LEU A 31 1.51 2.28 -7.34
C LEU A 31 0.94 3.05 -6.13
N LEU A 32 -0.11 3.85 -6.35
CA LEU A 32 -0.81 4.54 -5.27
C LEU A 32 -1.46 3.54 -4.31
N GLY A 33 -2.15 2.51 -4.82
CA GLY A 33 -2.75 1.47 -4.00
C GLY A 33 -1.72 0.69 -3.16
N GLY A 34 -0.60 0.30 -3.79
CA GLY A 34 0.52 -0.36 -3.12
C GLY A 34 1.20 0.52 -2.07
N THR A 35 1.33 1.83 -2.34
CA THR A 35 1.89 2.79 -1.38
C THR A 35 0.98 2.93 -0.15
N ILE A 36 -0.34 3.08 -0.34
CA ILE A 36 -1.29 3.13 0.76
C ILE A 36 -1.25 1.83 1.57
N LYS A 37 -1.23 0.67 0.90
CA LYS A 37 -1.10 -0.64 1.58
C LYS A 37 0.16 -0.69 2.45
N LYS A 38 1.33 -0.28 1.94
CA LYS A 38 2.58 -0.24 2.71
C LYS A 38 2.51 0.73 3.89
N MET A 39 1.89 1.89 3.73
CA MET A 39 1.68 2.83 4.84
C MET A 39 0.83 2.21 5.95
N MET A 40 -0.26 1.51 5.58
CA MET A 40 -1.12 0.86 6.57
C MET A 40 -0.47 -0.34 7.26
N GLU A 41 0.42 -1.05 6.57
CA GLU A 41 1.25 -2.10 7.19
C GLU A 41 2.20 -1.51 8.24
N ALA A 42 2.84 -0.38 7.93
CA ALA A 42 3.71 0.32 8.89
C ALA A 42 2.92 0.87 10.09
N GLU A 43 1.74 1.47 9.85
CA GLU A 43 0.83 1.89 10.93
C GLU A 43 0.41 0.70 11.81
N MET A 44 0.23 -0.49 11.24
CA MET A 44 -0.08 -1.70 12.00
C MET A 44 1.09 -2.19 12.85
N GLU A 45 2.32 -2.11 12.35
CA GLU A 45 3.53 -2.42 13.12
C GLU A 45 3.67 -1.48 14.32
N GLU A 46 3.46 -0.18 14.10
CA GLU A 46 3.47 0.81 15.17
C GLU A 46 2.32 0.56 16.17
N HIS A 47 1.12 0.24 15.68
CA HIS A 47 -0.05 -0.01 16.53
C HIS A 47 0.11 -1.24 17.42
N LEU A 48 0.58 -2.35 16.86
CA LEU A 48 0.76 -3.61 17.57
C LEU A 48 2.08 -3.66 18.37
N GLY A 49 3.07 -2.86 17.98
CA GLY A 49 4.39 -2.79 18.60
C GLY A 49 5.34 -3.92 18.20
N TYR A 50 5.04 -4.64 17.10
CA TYR A 50 5.88 -5.73 16.59
C TYR A 50 5.68 -5.96 15.08
N GLU A 51 6.71 -6.52 14.45
CA GLU A 51 6.72 -6.80 13.00
C GLU A 51 5.86 -8.01 12.62
N LYS A 52 5.51 -8.11 11.34
CA LYS A 52 4.77 -9.28 10.84
C LYS A 52 5.55 -10.58 11.07
N SER A 53 4.92 -11.52 11.76
CA SER A 53 5.49 -12.84 12.14
C SER A 53 6.53 -12.78 13.27
N GLU A 54 6.74 -11.62 13.88
CA GLU A 54 7.51 -11.52 15.11
C GLU A 54 6.73 -12.16 16.27
N ARG A 55 7.43 -12.88 17.15
CA ARG A 55 6.81 -13.40 18.38
C ARG A 55 6.63 -12.25 19.35
N SER A 56 5.39 -12.07 19.80
CA SER A 56 5.02 -11.05 20.76
C SER A 56 4.13 -11.65 21.83
N ASP A 57 4.26 -11.14 23.06
CA ASP A 57 3.36 -11.45 24.18
C ASP A 57 2.11 -10.54 24.17
N SER A 58 1.86 -9.81 23.07
CA SER A 58 0.69 -8.95 22.89
C SER A 58 -0.61 -9.76 22.86
N ASP A 59 -1.63 -9.24 23.54
CA ASP A 59 -3.00 -9.78 23.53
C ASP A 59 -3.73 -9.54 22.19
N ASP A 60 -3.19 -8.67 21.32
CA ASP A 60 -3.73 -8.39 20.00
C ASP A 60 -2.81 -8.86 18.87
N TYR A 61 -3.43 -9.25 17.75
CA TYR A 61 -2.74 -9.87 16.65
C TYR A 61 -3.35 -9.61 15.29
N ARG A 62 -2.46 -9.59 14.30
CA ARG A 62 -2.81 -9.50 12.89
C ARG A 62 -3.78 -10.61 12.53
N ASN A 63 -4.93 -10.24 11.99
CA ASN A 63 -6.02 -11.12 11.61
C ASN A 63 -6.36 -10.96 10.11
N GLY A 64 -5.33 -11.11 9.28
CA GLY A 64 -5.46 -11.07 7.83
C GLY A 64 -5.69 -9.67 7.25
N TYR A 65 -6.43 -9.62 6.15
CA TYR A 65 -6.63 -8.42 5.35
C TYR A 65 -8.11 -8.21 5.00
N LYS A 66 -8.52 -6.95 4.93
CA LYS A 66 -9.84 -6.55 4.42
C LYS A 66 -9.70 -5.73 3.16
N ARG A 67 -10.59 -6.00 2.20
CA ARG A 67 -10.70 -5.19 0.99
C ARG A 67 -11.36 -3.85 1.31
N LYS A 68 -10.74 -2.76 0.88
CA LYS A 68 -11.28 -1.40 0.95
C LYS A 68 -11.21 -0.76 -0.43
N ARG A 69 -12.31 -0.14 -0.84
CA ARG A 69 -12.34 0.68 -2.05
C ARG A 69 -11.92 2.11 -1.71
N VAL A 70 -10.92 2.62 -2.40
CA VAL A 70 -10.38 3.96 -2.25
C VAL A 70 -10.65 4.73 -3.53
N ASN A 71 -11.28 5.91 -3.40
CA ASN A 71 -11.55 6.78 -4.53
C ASN A 71 -10.40 7.78 -4.66
N SER A 72 -9.79 7.85 -5.84
CA SER A 72 -8.72 8.80 -6.15
C SER A 72 -9.03 9.62 -7.40
N ARG A 73 -8.17 10.59 -7.71
CA ARG A 73 -8.24 11.31 -8.99
C ARG A 73 -7.97 10.43 -10.20
N TYR A 74 -7.25 9.32 -9.99
CA TYR A 74 -6.88 8.33 -11.00
C TYR A 74 -7.86 7.15 -11.03
N ASP A 75 -9.13 7.38 -10.70
CA ASP A 75 -10.20 6.38 -10.53
C ASP A 75 -10.18 5.63 -9.18
N SER A 76 -11.20 4.82 -8.95
CA SER A 76 -11.40 3.98 -7.78
C SER A 76 -10.57 2.70 -7.84
N MET A 77 -9.85 2.40 -6.76
CA MET A 77 -9.02 1.21 -6.63
C MET A 77 -9.43 0.37 -5.43
N GLU A 78 -9.21 -0.93 -5.50
CA GLU A 78 -9.36 -1.82 -4.37
C GLU A 78 -7.99 -2.11 -3.77
N ILE A 79 -7.87 -1.93 -2.46
CA ILE A 79 -6.66 -2.24 -1.70
C ILE A 79 -6.96 -3.24 -0.60
N GLU A 80 -5.95 -4.02 -0.24
CA GLU A 80 -5.98 -4.88 0.93
C GLU A 80 -5.37 -4.14 2.11
N VAL A 81 -6.17 -3.99 3.15
CA VAL A 81 -5.81 -3.28 4.37
C VAL A 81 -5.59 -4.30 5.47
N PRO A 82 -4.45 -4.26 6.18
CA PRO A 82 -4.20 -5.18 7.28
C PRO A 82 -5.19 -4.91 8.43
N GLN A 83 -5.56 -5.96 9.15
CA GLN A 83 -6.48 -5.88 10.29
C GLN A 83 -5.84 -6.54 11.52
N ASP A 84 -6.07 -6.00 12.70
CA ASP A 84 -5.83 -6.72 13.95
C ASP A 84 -7.13 -7.43 14.40
N ARG A 85 -7.10 -8.06 15.57
CA ARG A 85 -8.24 -8.82 16.10
C ARG A 85 -9.18 -7.94 16.92
N ASN A 86 -8.64 -7.00 17.68
CA ASN A 86 -9.42 -6.33 18.73
C ASN A 86 -10.02 -4.99 18.26
N GLN A 87 -9.44 -4.29 17.27
CA GLN A 87 -9.93 -3.01 16.76
C GLN A 87 -9.68 -2.77 15.25
N PRO A 88 -10.66 -2.28 14.48
CA PRO A 88 -10.40 -1.93 13.08
C PRO A 88 -9.46 -0.71 12.97
N LEU A 89 -8.25 -0.93 12.46
CA LEU A 89 -7.32 0.15 12.09
C LEU A 89 -7.97 1.07 11.05
N ASN A 90 -8.09 2.36 11.40
CA ASN A 90 -8.58 3.39 10.48
C ASN A 90 -7.41 4.29 10.06
N LEU A 91 -7.35 4.61 8.76
CA LEU A 91 -6.44 5.64 8.23
C LEU A 91 -6.65 6.92 9.04
N ARG A 92 -5.57 7.44 9.63
CA ARG A 92 -5.56 8.73 10.33
C ARG A 92 -5.57 9.90 9.34
#